data_AF-A0A0T5ZXW6-F1
#
_entry.id   AF-A0A0T5ZXW6-F1
#
_cell.length_a   1.000
_cell.length_b   1.000
_cell.length_c   1.000
_cell.angle_alpha   90.00
_cell.angle_beta   90.00
_cell.angle_gamma   90.00
#
_symmetry.space_group_name_H-M   'P 1'
#
loop_
_entity.id
_entity.type
_entity.pdbx_description
1 polymer ?
#
loop_
_entity_poly.entity_id
_entity_poly.type
_entity_poly.pdbx_seq_one_letter_code
_entity_poly.pdbx_strand_id
1 'polypeptide(L)'
;MNIKKFLALAVGFSALLTLTLGLFALTGTKPSLAAKTIDNCRYVVDGNIPYPTGHFLDEINYTTGYDVFGYNYQAHIFNGSYANAYLGRPGSALPPYTGDDATYLAENSSAASHWVWPFRNVQLQMKWNDAWLANKDCNEDGALDRSTPYKGSGAWLTNHATGTYTGSEWNITGSYVLSFNYLGSLYAHDMTVTATDGTFTGTGGYPSGSPYSITWIVDGTVTGDTIDFRVAYDGSSYYVDALGTIDPDGTMGGTWSNASQSGTWTATTGTAAHPTCTVSDFVKIIAPPSDAVLDSGTWYTADDKEIGKEIWGEFAIIQEIASDPCGEYGVIDYMSPLRKGLGNW
;
A
#
# COMPACT_ATOMS: atom_id res chain seq x y z
N MET A 1 -0.14 3.83 -10.16
CA MET A 1 -0.09 2.42 -9.69
C MET A 1 -1.48 2.08 -9.18
N ASN A 2 -2.26 1.26 -9.90
CA ASN A 2 -3.68 1.00 -9.63
C ASN A 2 -3.90 0.32 -8.27
N ILE A 3 -4.82 0.88 -7.47
CA ILE A 3 -5.29 0.35 -6.17
C ILE A 3 -6.03 -0.99 -6.33
N LYS A 4 -6.27 -1.42 -7.58
CA LYS A 4 -6.95 -2.67 -7.96
C LYS A 4 -6.47 -3.99 -7.35
N LYS A 5 -5.34 -4.04 -6.63
CA LYS A 5 -4.79 -5.31 -6.09
C LYS A 5 -4.11 -5.24 -4.70
N PHE A 6 -4.27 -4.16 -3.93
CA PHE A 6 -3.46 -3.97 -2.72
C PHE A 6 -4.06 -4.57 -1.44
N LEU A 7 -3.79 -5.86 -1.24
CA LEU A 7 -3.58 -6.49 0.07
C LEU A 7 -2.56 -7.62 -0.19
N ALA A 8 -1.31 -7.28 0.07
CA ALA A 8 -0.06 -8.04 -0.02
C ALA A 8 -0.05 -9.48 -0.60
N LEU A 9 0.64 -9.59 -1.73
CA LEU A 9 1.41 -10.76 -2.15
C LEU A 9 2.54 -11.05 -1.13
N ALA A 10 2.70 -12.31 -0.73
CA ALA A 10 4.00 -12.86 -0.34
C ALA A 10 4.11 -14.31 -0.86
N VAL A 11 5.02 -14.49 -1.81
CA VAL A 11 5.38 -15.76 -2.46
C VAL A 11 6.26 -16.57 -1.51
N GLY A 12 5.94 -17.85 -1.33
CA GLY A 12 6.72 -18.79 -0.52
C GLY A 12 8.04 -19.18 -1.19
N PHE A 13 9.08 -19.36 -0.37
CA PHE A 13 10.34 -19.97 -0.78
C PHE A 13 10.58 -21.23 0.07
N SER A 14 10.63 -22.37 -0.60
CA SER A 14 10.90 -23.69 -0.01
C SER A 14 12.40 -23.98 -0.10
N ALA A 15 13.01 -24.43 1.00
CA ALA A 15 14.39 -24.94 1.02
C ALA A 15 14.45 -26.29 1.76
N LEU A 16 14.76 -27.35 1.00
CA LEU A 16 15.18 -28.67 1.48
C LEU A 16 16.58 -28.60 2.13
N LEU A 17 16.82 -29.31 3.25
CA LEU A 17 17.93 -30.29 3.37
C LEU A 17 17.96 -31.15 4.67
N THR A 18 17.98 -32.47 4.45
CA THR A 18 18.65 -33.61 5.14
C THR A 18 18.56 -33.89 6.66
N LEU A 19 18.05 -35.10 6.89
CA LEU A 19 17.98 -35.95 8.08
C LEU A 19 19.35 -36.52 8.54
N THR A 20 19.58 -36.61 9.87
CA THR A 20 20.39 -37.70 10.47
C THR A 20 19.84 -38.18 11.81
N LEU A 21 19.72 -39.50 11.92
CA LEU A 21 19.21 -40.32 13.04
C LEU A 21 20.20 -40.39 14.22
N GLY A 22 19.68 -40.40 15.45
CA GLY A 22 20.43 -40.76 16.67
C GLY A 22 19.52 -41.39 17.72
N LEU A 23 19.57 -42.72 17.82
CA LEU A 23 18.79 -43.57 18.72
C LEU A 23 19.47 -43.69 20.10
N PHE A 24 18.77 -43.41 21.20
CA PHE A 24 19.13 -43.95 22.52
C PHE A 24 17.87 -44.17 23.39
N ALA A 25 17.61 -45.43 23.73
CA ALA A 25 16.53 -45.85 24.61
C ALA A 25 17.04 -45.98 26.05
N LEU A 26 16.27 -45.45 27.02
CA LEU A 26 16.41 -45.74 28.45
C LEU A 26 15.02 -45.84 29.07
N THR A 27 14.69 -47.04 29.54
CA THR A 27 13.39 -47.44 30.08
C THR A 27 13.23 -47.04 31.54
N GLY A 28 12.18 -46.30 31.86
CA GLY A 28 11.72 -46.06 33.23
C GLY A 28 10.22 -45.80 33.23
N THR A 29 9.42 -46.81 33.60
CA THR A 29 7.95 -46.72 33.63
C THR A 29 7.48 -45.90 34.84
N LYS A 30 6.96 -44.70 34.60
CA LYS A 30 6.10 -43.95 35.53
C LYS A 30 4.62 -44.07 35.09
N PRO A 31 3.65 -43.96 36.02
CA PRO A 31 2.23 -44.17 35.73
C PRO A 31 1.73 -43.16 34.70
N SER A 32 1.05 -43.62 33.65
CA SER A 32 0.53 -42.76 32.59
C SER A 32 -0.70 -42.00 33.08
N LEU A 33 -0.56 -40.69 33.28
CA LEU A 33 -1.64 -39.77 32.99
C LEU A 33 -1.97 -39.95 31.51
N ALA A 34 -3.25 -40.08 31.14
CA ALA A 34 -3.66 -40.22 29.75
C ALA A 34 -3.06 -39.03 28.96
N ALA A 35 -2.04 -39.33 28.16
CA ALA A 35 -1.39 -38.34 27.31
C ALA A 35 -2.46 -37.81 26.36
N LYS A 36 -2.64 -36.48 26.35
CA LYS A 36 -3.17 -35.79 25.17
C LYS A 36 -2.39 -36.37 23.99
N THR A 37 -3.08 -36.90 22.97
CA THR A 37 -2.44 -37.33 21.73
C THR A 37 -1.38 -36.29 21.36
N ILE A 38 -0.13 -36.72 21.25
CA ILE A 38 0.98 -35.82 20.96
C ILE A 38 0.70 -35.28 19.56
N ASP A 39 0.19 -34.05 19.54
CA ASP A 39 0.20 -33.23 18.35
C ASP A 39 1.67 -32.86 18.16
N ASN A 40 2.32 -33.30 17.08
CA ASN A 40 3.74 -33.05 16.82
C ASN A 40 4.03 -31.56 16.48
N CYS A 41 3.10 -30.67 16.79
CA CYS A 41 3.21 -29.25 16.50
C CYS A 41 3.94 -28.49 17.61
N ARG A 42 4.75 -27.52 17.19
CA ARG A 42 5.28 -26.46 18.04
C ARG A 42 4.28 -25.34 18.07
N TYR A 43 4.05 -24.71 19.22
CA TYR A 43 3.12 -23.60 19.34
C TYR A 43 3.84 -22.30 19.68
N VAL A 44 3.28 -21.16 19.28
CA VAL A 44 3.81 -19.82 19.65
C VAL A 44 3.95 -19.69 21.18
N VAL A 45 3.04 -20.28 21.96
CA VAL A 45 3.09 -20.27 23.42
C VAL A 45 4.33 -20.97 24.00
N ASP A 46 4.94 -21.87 23.24
CA ASP A 46 6.16 -22.56 23.65
C ASP A 46 7.42 -21.69 23.45
N GLY A 47 7.31 -20.58 22.71
CA GLY A 47 8.39 -19.62 22.51
C GLY A 47 9.55 -20.14 21.65
N ASN A 48 9.31 -21.15 20.81
CA ASN A 48 10.37 -21.87 20.08
C ASN A 48 10.28 -21.72 18.55
N ILE A 49 9.30 -20.99 18.01
CA ILE A 49 9.16 -20.79 16.56
C ILE A 49 9.88 -19.48 16.17
N PRO A 50 10.92 -19.51 15.32
CA PRO A 50 11.65 -18.32 14.92
C PRO A 50 10.84 -17.46 13.93
N TYR A 51 11.13 -16.16 13.87
CA TYR A 51 10.69 -15.35 12.73
C TYR A 51 11.41 -15.79 11.43
N PRO A 52 10.80 -15.59 10.25
CA PRO A 52 11.43 -15.92 8.98
C PRO A 52 12.75 -15.16 8.78
N THR A 53 13.75 -15.83 8.20
CA THR A 53 15.04 -15.20 7.84
C THR A 53 14.83 -13.94 7.00
N GLY A 54 15.55 -12.87 7.34
CA GLY A 54 15.42 -11.57 6.69
C GLY A 54 14.27 -10.70 7.22
N HIS A 55 13.50 -11.20 8.19
CA HIS A 55 12.62 -10.35 8.99
C HIS A 55 13.44 -9.50 9.96
N PHE A 56 12.98 -8.31 10.34
CA PHE A 56 13.62 -7.46 11.36
C PHE A 56 13.79 -8.15 12.74
N LEU A 57 13.08 -9.26 12.97
CA LEU A 57 13.05 -10.01 14.23
C LEU A 57 13.59 -11.44 14.03
N ASP A 58 14.32 -11.72 12.95
CA ASP A 58 14.77 -13.06 12.59
C ASP A 58 15.73 -13.72 13.59
N GLU A 59 16.32 -12.94 14.50
CA GLU A 59 17.15 -13.44 15.61
C GLU A 59 16.34 -13.85 16.86
N ILE A 60 15.02 -13.64 16.88
CA ILE A 60 14.15 -14.01 18.00
C ILE A 60 13.00 -14.93 17.57
N ASN A 61 12.34 -15.50 18.56
CA ASN A 61 11.16 -16.34 18.36
C ASN A 61 9.87 -15.54 18.53
N TYR A 62 8.80 -16.02 17.90
CA TYR A 62 7.44 -15.59 18.20
C TYR A 62 7.14 -15.74 19.69
N THR A 63 6.51 -14.73 20.28
CA THR A 63 6.09 -14.71 21.67
C THR A 63 4.58 -14.53 21.78
N THR A 64 4.04 -14.82 22.95
CA THR A 64 2.64 -14.52 23.27
C THR A 64 2.43 -13.02 23.44
N GLY A 65 1.25 -12.51 23.08
CA GLY A 65 0.93 -11.09 23.15
C GLY A 65 1.29 -10.38 21.86
N TYR A 66 1.36 -9.05 21.91
CA TYR A 66 1.72 -8.23 20.76
C TYR A 66 3.24 -8.15 20.62
N ASP A 67 3.73 -8.34 19.39
CA ASP A 67 5.10 -7.97 19.02
C ASP A 67 5.23 -6.45 18.83
N VAL A 68 6.46 -6.01 18.52
CA VAL A 68 6.77 -4.58 18.33
C VAL A 68 6.13 -3.97 17.08
N PHE A 69 5.65 -4.79 16.14
CA PHE A 69 4.92 -4.33 14.94
C PHE A 69 3.41 -4.26 15.16
N GLY A 70 2.89 -4.95 16.18
CA GLY A 70 1.46 -5.01 16.51
C GLY A 70 0.79 -6.33 16.14
N TYR A 71 1.53 -7.39 15.83
CA TYR A 71 0.98 -8.73 15.64
C TYR A 71 0.85 -9.47 16.97
N ASN A 72 -0.31 -10.08 17.19
CA ASN A 72 -0.52 -11.11 18.20
C ASN A 72 -0.95 -12.40 17.51
N TYR A 73 0.05 -13.23 17.19
CA TYR A 73 -0.15 -14.48 16.47
C TYR A 73 -1.00 -15.49 17.25
N GLN A 74 -0.83 -15.56 18.58
CA GLN A 74 -1.65 -16.43 19.43
C GLN A 74 -3.14 -16.08 19.36
N ALA A 75 -3.46 -14.79 19.35
CA ALA A 75 -4.83 -14.29 19.32
C ALA A 75 -5.41 -14.11 17.91
N HIS A 76 -4.60 -14.33 16.86
CA HIS A 76 -4.93 -14.05 15.46
C HIS A 76 -5.41 -12.60 15.23
N ILE A 77 -4.72 -11.64 15.83
CA ILE A 77 -5.05 -10.21 15.74
C ILE A 77 -3.81 -9.41 15.36
N PHE A 78 -3.99 -8.41 14.51
CA PHE A 78 -3.02 -7.33 14.30
C PHE A 78 -3.69 -6.01 14.69
N ASN A 79 -2.95 -5.12 15.34
CA ASN A 79 -3.40 -3.78 15.67
C ASN A 79 -2.21 -2.81 15.65
N GLY A 80 -2.15 -1.94 14.65
CA GLY A 80 -1.06 -0.97 14.49
C GLY A 80 -1.18 -0.18 13.19
N SER A 81 -0.12 0.55 12.84
CA SER A 81 -0.04 1.20 11.54
C SER A 81 -0.07 0.18 10.40
N TYR A 82 -0.75 0.49 9.30
CA TYR A 82 -0.76 -0.31 8.08
C TYR A 82 0.67 -0.59 7.59
N ALA A 83 1.59 0.38 7.75
CA ALA A 83 2.99 0.17 7.42
C ALA A 83 3.63 -0.96 8.24
N ASN A 84 3.33 -1.04 9.54
CA ASN A 84 3.92 -2.04 10.43
C ASN A 84 3.49 -3.48 10.11
N ALA A 85 2.38 -3.68 9.40
CA ALA A 85 2.02 -5.01 8.88
C ALA A 85 3.03 -5.55 7.84
N TYR A 86 3.90 -4.69 7.30
CA TYR A 86 4.79 -5.01 6.18
C TYR A 86 6.25 -4.64 6.39
N LEU A 87 6.57 -3.55 7.10
CA LEU A 87 7.93 -3.03 7.24
C LEU A 87 8.96 -4.05 7.73
N GLY A 88 8.58 -4.89 8.70
CA GLY A 88 9.48 -5.89 9.28
C GLY A 88 9.79 -7.08 8.39
N ARG A 89 9.07 -7.28 7.27
CA ARG A 89 9.12 -8.51 6.47
C ARG A 89 10.44 -8.67 5.71
N PRO A 90 10.77 -9.92 5.29
CA PRO A 90 11.87 -10.16 4.36
C PRO A 90 11.76 -9.28 3.11
N GLY A 91 12.87 -8.62 2.77
CA GLY A 91 12.98 -7.68 1.66
C GLY A 91 13.10 -6.21 2.10
N SER A 92 12.41 -5.81 3.16
CA SER A 92 12.56 -4.48 3.77
C SER A 92 13.36 -4.53 5.06
N ALA A 93 13.05 -5.48 5.96
CA ALA A 93 13.68 -5.63 7.28
C ALA A 93 13.78 -4.30 8.07
N LEU A 94 12.78 -3.43 7.91
CA LEU A 94 12.75 -2.11 8.54
C LEU A 94 12.17 -2.21 9.97
N PRO A 95 12.65 -1.40 10.92
CA PRO A 95 12.10 -1.35 12.27
C PRO A 95 10.63 -0.86 12.28
N PRO A 96 9.86 -1.09 13.35
CA PRO A 96 8.49 -0.60 13.43
C PRO A 96 8.43 0.93 13.40
N TYR A 97 7.51 1.49 12.62
CA TYR A 97 7.21 2.91 12.62
C TYR A 97 6.37 3.31 13.84
N THR A 98 6.75 4.41 14.50
CA THR A 98 6.19 4.87 15.79
C THR A 98 5.47 6.22 15.73
N GLY A 99 5.39 6.86 14.55
CA GLY A 99 4.63 8.10 14.36
C GLY A 99 5.45 9.37 14.08
N ASP A 100 6.79 9.31 14.11
CA ASP A 100 7.67 10.44 13.78
C ASP A 100 8.39 10.21 12.45
N ASP A 101 7.87 10.82 11.38
CA ASP A 101 8.41 10.73 10.02
C ASP A 101 9.85 11.22 9.91
N ALA A 102 10.18 12.34 10.54
CA ALA A 102 11.47 13.00 10.37
C ALA A 102 12.58 12.18 11.01
N THR A 103 12.35 11.75 12.26
CA THR A 103 13.29 10.88 12.98
C THR A 103 13.40 9.53 12.27
N TYR A 104 12.28 8.92 11.88
CA TYR A 104 12.28 7.60 11.26
C TYR A 104 13.01 7.59 9.91
N LEU A 105 12.78 8.59 9.04
CA LEU A 105 13.46 8.69 7.75
C LEU A 105 14.95 9.06 7.86
N ALA A 106 15.34 9.80 8.90
CA ALA A 106 16.75 10.08 9.16
C ALA A 106 17.53 8.79 9.48
N GLU A 107 16.89 7.85 10.18
CA GLU A 107 17.48 6.56 10.56
C GLU A 107 17.26 5.47 9.49
N ASN A 108 16.18 5.57 8.71
CA ASN A 108 15.69 4.52 7.80
C ASN A 108 15.29 5.11 6.44
N SER A 109 16.22 5.77 5.75
CA SER A 109 15.92 6.52 4.51
C SER A 109 15.32 5.67 3.38
N SER A 110 15.58 4.36 3.34
CA SER A 110 14.97 3.43 2.39
C SER A 110 13.46 3.25 2.59
N ALA A 111 12.91 3.64 3.74
CA ALA A 111 11.47 3.60 3.97
C ALA A 111 10.73 4.55 3.02
N ALA A 112 11.31 5.70 2.64
CA ALA A 112 10.67 6.66 1.74
C ALA A 112 10.32 6.06 0.37
N SER A 113 11.11 5.09 -0.13
CA SER A 113 10.85 4.40 -1.39
C SER A 113 10.07 3.09 -1.21
N HIS A 114 9.77 2.70 0.03
CA HIS A 114 8.98 1.51 0.30
C HIS A 114 7.50 1.79 -0.04
N TRP A 115 6.87 0.89 -0.80
CA TRP A 115 5.50 1.05 -1.30
C TRP A 115 4.44 1.28 -0.20
N VAL A 116 4.71 0.84 1.03
CA VAL A 116 3.80 0.98 2.17
C VAL A 116 3.89 2.35 2.87
N TRP A 117 4.98 3.08 2.64
CA TRP A 117 5.26 4.33 3.35
C TRP A 117 4.17 5.41 3.19
N PRO A 118 3.52 5.57 2.02
CA PRO A 118 2.37 6.47 1.89
C PRO A 118 1.24 6.18 2.88
N PHE A 119 1.10 4.92 3.34
CA PHE A 119 0.02 4.45 4.22
C PHE A 119 0.43 4.38 5.70
N ARG A 120 1.60 4.88 6.09
CA ARG A 120 2.10 4.82 7.48
C ARG A 120 1.18 5.48 8.53
N ASN A 121 0.36 6.42 8.11
CA ASN A 121 -0.62 7.11 8.96
C ASN A 121 -2.01 6.46 8.93
N VAL A 122 -2.18 5.35 8.22
CA VAL A 122 -3.38 4.51 8.25
C VAL A 122 -3.25 3.52 9.41
N GLN A 123 -4.22 3.48 10.31
CA GLN A 123 -4.35 2.45 11.33
C GLN A 123 -5.05 1.24 10.75
N LEU A 124 -4.57 0.05 11.07
CA LEU A 124 -5.08 -1.22 10.58
C LEU A 124 -5.33 -2.16 11.76
N GLN A 125 -6.54 -2.73 11.78
CA GLN A 125 -6.90 -3.85 12.62
C GLN A 125 -7.20 -5.05 11.73
N MET A 126 -6.50 -6.15 11.98
CA MET A 126 -6.74 -7.41 11.26
C MET A 126 -7.18 -8.49 12.24
N LYS A 127 -8.03 -9.40 11.76
CA LYS A 127 -8.32 -10.67 12.43
C LYS A 127 -8.32 -11.80 11.43
N TRP A 128 -7.93 -13.00 11.86
CA TRP A 128 -7.92 -14.19 11.00
C TRP A 128 -8.17 -15.47 11.79
N ASN A 129 -8.23 -16.61 11.10
CA ASN A 129 -8.25 -17.94 11.70
C ASN A 129 -6.99 -18.76 11.39
N ASP A 130 -6.86 -19.91 12.04
CA ASP A 130 -5.72 -20.82 11.85
C ASP A 130 -5.51 -21.25 10.40
N ALA A 131 -6.59 -21.41 9.61
CA ALA A 131 -6.47 -21.77 8.21
C ALA A 131 -5.79 -20.67 7.36
N TRP A 132 -5.93 -19.39 7.74
CA TRP A 132 -5.24 -18.26 7.12
C TRP A 132 -3.76 -18.21 7.50
N LEU A 133 -3.49 -18.19 8.81
CA LEU A 133 -2.17 -18.21 9.43
C LEU A 133 -2.31 -18.74 10.85
N ALA A 134 -1.82 -19.94 11.09
CA ALA A 134 -1.90 -20.60 12.38
C ALA A 134 -0.92 -20.00 13.39
N ASN A 135 -1.15 -20.32 14.66
CA ASN A 135 -0.24 -19.98 15.77
C ASN A 135 0.71 -21.14 16.14
N LYS A 136 0.98 -22.02 15.17
CA LYS A 136 1.74 -23.25 15.34
C LYS A 136 2.50 -23.63 14.08
N ASP A 137 3.46 -24.52 14.24
CA ASP A 137 4.32 -25.12 13.23
C ASP A 137 4.21 -26.64 13.41
N CYS A 138 3.39 -27.28 12.58
CA CYS A 138 3.12 -28.71 12.63
C CYS A 138 3.93 -29.50 11.60
N ASN A 139 4.37 -28.85 10.53
CA ASN A 139 5.13 -29.48 9.46
C ASN A 139 6.65 -29.43 9.71
N GLU A 140 7.07 -28.83 10.83
CA GLU A 140 8.47 -28.68 11.26
C GLU A 140 9.33 -27.90 10.26
N ASP A 141 8.72 -26.99 9.47
CA ASP A 141 9.44 -26.13 8.54
C ASP A 141 10.00 -24.85 9.20
N GLY A 142 9.70 -24.65 10.49
CA GLY A 142 10.17 -23.51 11.26
C GLY A 142 9.36 -22.24 11.04
N ALA A 143 8.27 -22.30 10.28
CA ALA A 143 7.35 -21.21 10.05
C ALA A 143 5.96 -21.51 10.62
N LEU A 144 5.16 -20.47 10.80
CA LEU A 144 3.76 -20.62 11.18
C LEU A 144 2.98 -21.25 10.01
N ASP A 145 2.22 -22.32 10.30
CA ASP A 145 1.47 -23.07 9.30
C ASP A 145 0.44 -22.18 8.58
N ARG A 146 0.26 -22.46 7.29
CA ARG A 146 -0.76 -21.86 6.43
C ARG A 146 -1.40 -22.92 5.54
N SER A 147 -2.65 -22.71 5.16
CA SER A 147 -3.28 -23.57 4.16
C SER A 147 -2.68 -23.34 2.78
N THR A 148 -2.40 -24.43 2.06
CA THR A 148 -1.93 -24.40 0.66
C THR A 148 -2.56 -25.59 -0.06
N PRO A 149 -3.48 -25.39 -1.02
CA PRO A 149 -4.11 -24.10 -1.39
C PRO A 149 -5.04 -23.56 -0.30
N TYR A 150 -5.45 -22.30 -0.39
CA TYR A 150 -6.45 -21.74 0.52
C TYR A 150 -7.87 -22.17 0.17
N LYS A 151 -8.19 -22.37 -1.12
CA LYS A 151 -9.52 -22.82 -1.53
C LYS A 151 -9.94 -24.09 -0.79
N GLY A 152 -11.12 -24.08 -0.17
CA GLY A 152 -11.65 -25.20 0.63
C GLY A 152 -11.04 -25.35 2.04
N SER A 153 -10.10 -24.50 2.45
CA SER A 153 -9.50 -24.54 3.79
C SER A 153 -10.37 -23.92 4.89
N GLY A 154 -11.36 -23.10 4.50
CA GLY A 154 -12.11 -22.27 5.42
C GLY A 154 -11.32 -21.08 5.99
N ALA A 155 -10.16 -20.74 5.40
CA ALA A 155 -9.40 -19.55 5.76
C ALA A 155 -10.24 -18.27 5.61
N TRP A 156 -10.05 -17.33 6.52
CA TRP A 156 -10.67 -16.01 6.42
C TRP A 156 -9.82 -14.94 7.09
N LEU A 157 -10.04 -13.71 6.64
CA LEU A 157 -9.40 -12.51 7.15
C LEU A 157 -10.44 -11.38 7.20
N THR A 158 -10.35 -10.54 8.22
CA THR A 158 -11.00 -9.22 8.24
C THR A 158 -9.96 -8.14 8.35
N ASN A 159 -10.10 -7.08 7.56
CA ASN A 159 -9.33 -5.86 7.72
C ASN A 159 -10.26 -4.69 8.04
N HIS A 160 -9.83 -3.84 8.96
CA HIS A 160 -10.45 -2.56 9.24
C HIS A 160 -9.35 -1.50 9.25
N ALA A 161 -9.32 -0.66 8.23
CA ALA A 161 -8.31 0.36 8.03
C ALA A 161 -8.93 1.76 8.08
N THR A 162 -8.33 2.67 8.83
CA THR A 162 -8.79 4.07 8.90
C THR A 162 -7.61 5.02 9.07
N GLY A 163 -7.64 6.18 8.44
CA GLY A 163 -6.63 7.21 8.65
C GLY A 163 -6.38 8.04 7.39
N THR A 164 -5.14 8.49 7.24
CA THR A 164 -4.71 9.26 6.07
C THR A 164 -3.52 8.62 5.38
N TYR A 165 -3.42 8.86 4.08
CA TYR A 165 -2.29 8.43 3.27
C TYR A 165 -1.90 9.53 2.27
N THR A 166 -0.67 9.45 1.76
CA THR A 166 -0.18 10.33 0.69
C THR A 166 -0.62 9.78 -0.66
N GLY A 167 -1.43 10.53 -1.42
CA GLY A 167 -1.93 10.12 -2.74
C GLY A 167 -0.81 9.96 -3.77
N SER A 168 -1.07 9.25 -4.87
CA SER A 168 -0.05 9.01 -5.91
C SER A 168 0.01 10.08 -6.99
N GLU A 169 -1.02 10.91 -7.11
CA GLU A 169 -1.09 11.95 -8.13
C GLU A 169 -0.49 13.26 -7.61
N TRP A 170 0.08 14.07 -8.49
CA TRP A 170 0.56 15.38 -8.13
C TRP A 170 -0.61 16.37 -8.05
N ASN A 171 -0.72 17.07 -6.93
CA ASN A 171 -1.53 18.27 -6.84
C ASN A 171 -0.62 19.48 -7.02
N ILE A 172 -0.84 20.23 -8.11
CA ILE A 172 -0.08 21.45 -8.40
C ILE A 172 -0.87 22.72 -8.07
N THR A 173 -2.04 22.64 -7.46
CA THR A 173 -2.84 23.83 -7.08
C THR A 173 -2.02 24.76 -6.20
N GLY A 174 -1.91 26.04 -6.58
CA GLY A 174 -1.14 27.02 -5.84
C GLY A 174 -0.57 28.14 -6.70
N SER A 175 0.33 28.92 -6.11
CA SER A 175 1.01 30.03 -6.77
C SER A 175 2.48 29.68 -7.03
N TYR A 176 2.97 30.04 -8.22
CA TYR A 176 4.30 29.73 -8.71
C TYR A 176 4.94 30.96 -9.33
N VAL A 177 6.26 31.02 -9.27
CA VAL A 177 7.07 31.90 -10.12
C VAL A 177 7.81 30.99 -11.11
N LEU A 178 7.56 31.19 -12.39
CA LEU A 178 8.25 30.50 -13.48
C LEU A 178 9.33 31.40 -14.07
N SER A 179 10.55 30.89 -14.17
CA SER A 179 11.66 31.54 -14.85
C SER A 179 11.86 30.91 -16.23
N PHE A 180 11.52 31.64 -17.28
CA PHE A 180 11.75 31.23 -18.67
C PHE A 180 13.11 31.74 -19.14
N ASN A 181 13.99 30.83 -19.56
CA ASN A 181 15.24 31.17 -20.22
C ASN A 181 15.01 31.29 -21.73
N TYR A 182 15.37 32.43 -22.29
CA TYR A 182 15.45 32.65 -23.73
C TYR A 182 16.83 33.22 -24.08
N LEU A 183 17.64 32.45 -24.81
CA LEU A 183 18.98 32.83 -25.25
C LEU A 183 19.88 33.36 -24.10
N GLY A 184 19.74 32.81 -22.90
CA GLY A 184 20.52 33.17 -21.71
C GLY A 184 19.92 34.28 -20.86
N SER A 185 18.84 34.94 -21.31
CA SER A 185 18.09 35.90 -20.50
C SER A 185 16.97 35.19 -19.75
N LEU A 186 16.80 35.49 -18.46
CA LEU A 186 15.76 34.92 -17.61
C LEU A 186 14.58 35.89 -17.48
N TYR A 187 13.38 35.39 -17.75
CA TYR A 187 12.13 36.13 -17.66
C TYR A 187 11.27 35.48 -16.58
N ALA A 188 11.09 36.19 -15.46
CA ALA A 188 10.28 35.71 -14.34
C ALA A 188 8.82 36.13 -14.52
N HIS A 189 7.93 35.14 -14.51
CA HIS A 189 6.48 35.28 -14.52
C HIS A 189 5.94 34.69 -13.22
N ASP A 190 4.83 35.21 -12.69
CA ASP A 190 4.08 34.49 -11.67
C ASP A 190 2.71 34.07 -12.19
N MET A 191 2.22 32.96 -11.63
CA MET A 191 0.91 32.39 -11.95
C MET A 191 0.27 31.77 -10.71
N THR A 192 -1.04 31.68 -10.73
CA THR A 192 -1.82 30.87 -9.78
C THR A 192 -2.68 29.89 -10.55
N VAL A 193 -2.60 28.62 -10.19
CA VAL A 193 -3.30 27.52 -10.87
C VAL A 193 -4.18 26.74 -9.90
N THR A 194 -5.28 26.19 -10.43
CA THR A 194 -6.14 25.22 -9.76
C THR A 194 -6.12 23.92 -10.55
N ALA A 195 -5.84 22.81 -9.88
CA ALA A 195 -5.76 21.49 -10.48
C ALA A 195 -6.94 20.61 -10.06
N THR A 196 -7.46 19.82 -11.00
CA THR A 196 -8.48 18.80 -10.77
C THR A 196 -8.26 17.67 -11.76
N ASP A 197 -8.20 16.44 -11.25
CA ASP A 197 -8.13 15.20 -12.03
C ASP A 197 -7.07 15.21 -13.14
N GLY A 198 -5.83 15.58 -12.79
CA GLY A 198 -4.70 15.62 -13.73
C GLY A 198 -4.76 16.76 -14.76
N THR A 199 -5.75 17.66 -14.68
CA THR A 199 -5.82 18.89 -15.48
C THR A 199 -5.66 20.10 -14.58
N PHE A 200 -5.21 21.22 -15.12
CA PHE A 200 -5.17 22.48 -14.39
C PHE A 200 -5.40 23.68 -15.28
N THR A 201 -5.94 24.74 -14.69
CA THR A 201 -6.10 26.04 -15.32
C THR A 201 -5.66 27.14 -14.37
N GLY A 202 -5.35 28.32 -14.89
CA GLY A 202 -4.92 29.43 -14.06
C GLY A 202 -4.72 30.73 -14.80
N THR A 203 -4.22 31.72 -14.08
CA THR A 203 -3.88 33.04 -14.60
C THR A 203 -2.54 33.49 -14.07
N GLY A 204 -1.88 34.39 -14.80
CA GLY A 204 -0.59 34.92 -14.39
C GLY A 204 -0.26 36.27 -15.02
N GLY A 205 0.95 36.75 -14.74
CA GLY A 205 1.46 37.98 -15.33
C GLY A 205 2.99 38.04 -15.47
N TYR A 206 3.44 39.04 -16.23
CA TYR A 206 4.84 39.45 -16.33
C TYR A 206 4.96 40.97 -16.21
N PRO A 207 6.02 41.50 -15.57
CA PRO A 207 7.03 40.76 -14.81
C PRO A 207 6.47 40.23 -13.49
N SER A 208 7.12 39.24 -12.91
CA SER A 208 6.71 38.73 -11.60
C SER A 208 6.69 39.84 -10.54
N GLY A 209 5.66 39.85 -9.68
CA GLY A 209 5.59 40.73 -8.50
C GLY A 209 4.67 41.94 -8.60
N SER A 210 3.94 42.14 -9.71
CA SER A 210 3.01 43.26 -9.96
C SER A 210 3.65 44.68 -9.89
N PRO A 211 3.22 45.67 -10.70
CA PRO A 211 2.20 45.60 -11.75
C PRO A 211 2.66 44.82 -12.99
N TYR A 212 1.74 44.08 -13.60
CA TYR A 212 2.01 43.35 -14.83
C TYR A 212 1.97 44.26 -16.05
N SER A 213 2.96 44.14 -16.93
CA SER A 213 2.90 44.68 -18.29
C SER A 213 2.03 43.84 -19.22
N ILE A 214 1.88 42.55 -18.92
CA ILE A 214 1.01 41.63 -19.68
C ILE A 214 0.48 40.52 -18.76
N THR A 215 -0.78 40.15 -18.94
CA THR A 215 -1.45 39.04 -18.25
C THR A 215 -1.71 37.88 -19.22
N TRP A 216 -2.00 36.72 -18.66
CA TRP A 216 -2.16 35.48 -19.42
C TRP A 216 -3.06 34.48 -18.70
N ILE A 217 -3.60 33.56 -19.47
CA ILE A 217 -4.23 32.33 -18.98
C ILE A 217 -3.30 31.15 -19.23
N VAL A 218 -3.43 30.12 -18.40
CA VAL A 218 -2.73 28.84 -18.56
C VAL A 218 -3.72 27.70 -18.48
N ASP A 219 -3.56 26.73 -19.37
CA ASP A 219 -4.28 25.46 -19.36
C ASP A 219 -3.25 24.34 -19.55
N GLY A 220 -3.34 23.28 -18.76
CA GLY A 220 -2.37 22.20 -18.81
C GLY A 220 -2.85 20.89 -18.19
N THR A 221 -1.96 19.91 -18.25
CA THR A 221 -2.16 18.55 -17.74
C THR A 221 -0.93 18.06 -16.98
N VAL A 222 -1.17 17.17 -16.03
CA VAL A 222 -0.15 16.42 -15.30
C VAL A 222 -0.48 14.94 -15.46
N THR A 223 0.47 14.15 -15.95
CA THR A 223 0.32 12.70 -16.13
C THR A 223 1.58 12.00 -15.63
N GLY A 224 1.45 11.24 -14.54
CA GLY A 224 2.62 10.77 -13.80
C GLY A 224 3.47 11.97 -13.39
N ASP A 225 4.77 11.90 -13.66
CA ASP A 225 5.72 12.98 -13.36
C ASP A 225 5.90 13.97 -14.52
N THR A 226 5.06 13.92 -15.56
CA THR A 226 5.11 14.84 -16.70
C THR A 226 4.09 15.95 -16.55
N ILE A 227 4.51 17.19 -16.80
CA ILE A 227 3.65 18.38 -16.84
C ILE A 227 3.72 19.03 -18.22
N ASP A 228 2.56 19.28 -18.81
CA ASP A 228 2.39 19.92 -20.13
C ASP A 228 1.40 21.08 -19.99
N PHE A 229 1.74 22.27 -20.46
CA PHE A 229 0.84 23.40 -20.43
C PHE A 229 1.07 24.42 -21.54
N ARG A 230 -0.01 25.12 -21.89
CA ARG A 230 0.02 26.29 -22.77
C ARG A 230 -0.27 27.56 -21.99
N VAL A 231 0.59 28.54 -22.18
CA VAL A 231 0.40 29.94 -21.78
C VAL A 231 -0.10 30.74 -22.98
N ALA A 232 -1.24 31.41 -22.82
CA ALA A 232 -1.79 32.33 -23.83
C ALA A 232 -1.86 33.76 -23.27
N TYR A 233 -1.16 34.69 -23.91
CA TYR A 233 -1.06 36.07 -23.45
C TYR A 233 -2.23 36.93 -23.93
N ASP A 234 -2.79 37.72 -23.03
CA ASP A 234 -3.97 38.52 -23.31
C ASP A 234 -3.70 39.56 -24.41
N GLY A 235 -4.62 39.64 -25.38
CA GLY A 235 -4.51 40.58 -26.50
C GLY A 235 -3.35 40.31 -27.46
N SER A 236 -2.72 39.13 -27.40
CA SER A 236 -1.58 38.74 -28.22
C SER A 236 -1.80 37.39 -28.90
N SER A 237 -1.17 37.17 -30.06
CA SER A 237 -1.05 35.83 -30.66
C SER A 237 0.16 35.05 -30.15
N TYR A 238 0.99 35.68 -29.31
CA TYR A 238 2.14 35.04 -28.70
C TYR A 238 1.68 34.03 -27.64
N TYR A 239 2.32 32.86 -27.62
CA TYR A 239 2.05 31.78 -26.70
C TYR A 239 3.35 31.10 -26.28
N VAL A 240 3.27 30.29 -25.23
CA VAL A 240 4.33 29.38 -24.81
C VAL A 240 3.71 28.00 -24.57
N ASP A 241 4.20 27.00 -25.29
CA ASP A 241 3.95 25.59 -25.00
C ASP A 241 5.11 25.06 -24.18
N ALA A 242 4.83 24.63 -22.96
CA ALA A 242 5.81 24.15 -22.01
C ALA A 242 5.59 22.67 -21.71
N LEU A 243 6.69 21.92 -21.77
CA LEU A 243 6.75 20.52 -21.40
C LEU A 243 7.85 20.36 -20.34
N GLY A 244 7.56 19.65 -19.26
CA GLY A 244 8.52 19.43 -18.19
C GLY A 244 8.22 18.23 -17.33
N THR A 245 9.01 18.08 -16.28
CA THR A 245 8.89 17.03 -15.27
C THR A 245 8.69 17.62 -13.89
N ILE A 246 8.08 16.83 -13.01
CA ILE A 246 7.96 17.09 -11.58
C ILE A 246 8.93 16.14 -10.87
N ASP A 247 9.91 16.69 -10.17
CA ASP A 247 10.86 15.89 -9.40
C ASP A 247 10.22 15.40 -8.09
N PRO A 248 10.77 14.35 -7.43
CA PRO A 248 10.19 13.79 -6.21
C PRO A 248 10.01 14.77 -5.04
N ASP A 249 10.76 15.88 -5.04
CA ASP A 249 10.63 16.96 -4.06
C ASP A 249 9.57 18.02 -4.42
N GLY A 250 8.86 17.81 -5.54
CA GLY A 250 7.81 18.70 -6.04
C GLY A 250 8.32 19.88 -6.87
N THR A 251 9.63 19.98 -7.09
CA THR A 251 10.18 21.00 -8.01
C THR A 251 9.86 20.65 -9.46
N MET A 252 9.76 21.67 -10.31
CA MET A 252 9.32 21.50 -11.69
C MET A 252 10.19 22.30 -12.66
N GLY A 253 10.43 21.73 -13.83
CA GLY A 253 11.12 22.42 -14.91
C GLY A 253 11.10 21.63 -16.22
N GLY A 254 11.56 22.27 -17.29
CA GLY A 254 11.61 21.62 -18.59
C GLY A 254 11.94 22.57 -19.73
N THR A 255 11.37 22.28 -20.89
CA THR A 255 11.54 23.07 -22.12
C THR A 255 10.26 23.78 -22.48
N TRP A 256 10.40 24.90 -23.18
CA TRP A 256 9.27 25.59 -23.76
C TRP A 256 9.54 25.94 -25.21
N SER A 257 8.48 26.09 -26.00
CA SER A 257 8.58 26.52 -27.39
C SER A 257 7.33 27.26 -27.87
N ASN A 258 7.48 27.97 -28.97
CA ASN A 258 6.40 28.50 -29.79
C ASN A 258 6.79 28.42 -31.26
N ALA A 259 6.09 29.13 -32.14
CA ALA A 259 6.33 29.09 -33.58
C ALA A 259 7.77 29.45 -34.02
N SER A 260 8.53 30.21 -33.23
CA SER A 260 9.85 30.71 -33.63
C SER A 260 10.92 30.70 -32.53
N GLN A 261 10.53 30.44 -31.29
CA GLN A 261 11.38 30.52 -30.12
C GLN A 261 11.27 29.24 -29.31
N SER A 262 12.33 28.96 -28.57
CA SER A 262 12.37 27.87 -27.61
C SER A 262 13.39 28.17 -26.52
N GLY A 263 13.26 27.49 -25.39
CA GLY A 263 14.21 27.58 -24.30
C GLY A 263 13.87 26.61 -23.18
N THR A 264 14.32 26.94 -21.97
CA THR A 264 14.02 26.16 -20.76
C THR A 264 13.18 26.97 -19.80
N TRP A 265 12.46 26.29 -18.92
CA TRP A 265 11.72 26.92 -17.83
C TRP A 265 11.97 26.18 -16.52
N THR A 266 11.85 26.88 -15.41
CA THR A 266 11.95 26.30 -14.07
C THR A 266 11.00 27.04 -13.13
N ALA A 267 10.27 26.31 -12.29
CA ALA A 267 9.55 26.90 -11.18
C ALA A 267 10.55 27.29 -10.08
N THR A 268 10.76 28.58 -9.87
CA THR A 268 11.66 29.10 -8.83
C THR A 268 11.00 29.21 -7.46
N THR A 269 9.67 29.17 -7.42
CA THR A 269 8.87 29.10 -6.19
C THR A 269 7.64 28.23 -6.44
N GLY A 270 7.01 27.79 -5.34
CA GLY A 270 5.92 26.83 -5.38
C GLY A 270 6.46 25.41 -5.56
N THR A 271 5.79 24.44 -4.96
CA THR A 271 6.14 23.02 -5.05
C THR A 271 4.87 22.25 -5.29
N ALA A 272 4.88 21.39 -6.30
CA ALA A 272 3.87 20.35 -6.42
C ALA A 272 3.92 19.46 -5.19
N ALA A 273 2.79 18.92 -4.76
CA ALA A 273 2.76 17.98 -3.65
C ALA A 273 1.73 16.89 -3.91
N HIS A 274 2.02 15.69 -3.41
CA HIS A 274 1.01 14.66 -3.34
C HIS A 274 -0.09 15.06 -2.33
N PRO A 275 -1.38 14.89 -2.67
CA PRO A 275 -2.46 15.24 -1.75
C PRO A 275 -2.44 14.32 -0.54
N THR A 276 -2.92 14.83 0.59
CA THR A 276 -3.26 13.98 1.74
C THR A 276 -4.69 13.49 1.57
N CYS A 277 -4.87 12.17 1.61
CA CYS A 277 -6.11 11.49 1.33
C CYS A 277 -6.61 10.77 2.58
N THR A 278 -7.92 10.72 2.78
CA THR A 278 -8.54 9.97 3.89
C THR A 278 -9.01 8.62 3.40
N VAL A 279 -8.80 7.58 4.20
CA VAL A 279 -9.31 6.24 3.92
C VAL A 279 -10.07 5.70 5.13
N SER A 280 -11.20 5.04 4.86
CA SER A 280 -11.90 4.16 5.78
C SER A 280 -12.30 2.92 5.01
N ASP A 281 -11.84 1.74 5.42
CA ASP A 281 -12.12 0.47 4.77
C ASP A 281 -12.42 -0.60 5.81
N PHE A 282 -13.49 -1.37 5.58
CA PHE A 282 -13.77 -2.59 6.30
C PHE A 282 -14.08 -3.71 5.31
N VAL A 283 -13.22 -4.71 5.25
CA VAL A 283 -13.35 -5.85 4.34
C VAL A 283 -13.33 -7.17 5.08
N LYS A 284 -14.15 -8.11 4.61
CA LYS A 284 -14.13 -9.52 4.98
C LYS A 284 -13.89 -10.35 3.74
N ILE A 285 -12.91 -11.24 3.84
CA ILE A 285 -12.64 -12.22 2.81
C ILE A 285 -12.65 -13.62 3.39
N ILE A 286 -13.06 -14.58 2.57
CA ILE A 286 -13.06 -16.01 2.89
C ILE A 286 -12.45 -16.79 1.74
N ALA A 287 -11.81 -17.90 2.04
CA ALA A 287 -11.49 -18.90 1.04
C ALA A 287 -12.80 -19.59 0.62
N PRO A 288 -13.14 -19.60 -0.68
CA PRO A 288 -14.37 -20.22 -1.13
C PRO A 288 -14.28 -21.75 -0.95
N PRO A 289 -15.43 -22.45 -0.85
CA PRO A 289 -15.50 -23.90 -0.77
C PRO A 289 -14.74 -24.59 -1.90
N SER A 290 -14.29 -25.82 -1.69
CA SER A 290 -13.49 -26.57 -2.66
C SER A 290 -14.23 -26.77 -4.00
N ASP A 291 -15.56 -26.91 -3.95
CA ASP A 291 -16.47 -27.09 -5.08
C ASP A 291 -16.99 -25.76 -5.68
N ALA A 292 -16.61 -24.61 -5.13
CA ALA A 292 -17.00 -23.32 -5.66
C ALA A 292 -16.42 -23.09 -7.07
N VAL A 293 -17.21 -22.43 -7.92
CA VAL A 293 -16.87 -22.12 -9.31
C VAL A 293 -16.59 -20.63 -9.43
N LEU A 294 -15.47 -20.28 -10.08
CA LEU A 294 -15.17 -18.89 -10.43
C LEU A 294 -15.72 -18.62 -11.82
N ASP A 295 -16.66 -17.69 -11.93
CA ASP A 295 -17.17 -17.19 -13.20
C ASP A 295 -17.07 -15.67 -13.24
N SER A 296 -16.44 -15.15 -14.29
CA SER A 296 -16.39 -13.71 -14.58
C SER A 296 -15.99 -12.82 -13.39
N GLY A 297 -15.02 -13.27 -12.59
CA GLY A 297 -14.50 -12.54 -11.41
C GLY A 297 -15.37 -12.62 -10.16
N THR A 298 -16.34 -13.54 -10.12
CA THR A 298 -17.23 -13.78 -8.97
C THR A 298 -17.24 -15.27 -8.63
N TRP A 299 -17.14 -15.60 -7.35
CA TRP A 299 -17.25 -16.96 -6.86
C TRP A 299 -18.70 -17.35 -6.64
N TYR A 300 -19.06 -18.56 -7.05
CA TYR A 300 -20.38 -19.16 -6.87
C TYR A 300 -20.28 -20.51 -6.18
N THR A 301 -21.28 -20.87 -5.37
CA THR A 301 -21.44 -22.24 -4.85
C THR A 301 -21.74 -23.21 -5.99
N ALA A 302 -21.64 -24.52 -5.75
CA ALA A 302 -22.09 -25.55 -6.69
C ALA A 302 -23.56 -25.41 -7.13
N ASP A 303 -24.41 -24.82 -6.28
CA ASP A 303 -25.83 -24.52 -6.57
C ASP A 303 -26.05 -23.13 -7.20
N ASP A 304 -25.02 -22.53 -7.81
CA ASP A 304 -25.09 -21.25 -8.54
C ASP A 304 -25.52 -20.04 -7.69
N LYS A 305 -25.14 -20.02 -6.40
CA LYS A 305 -25.34 -18.87 -5.50
C LYS A 305 -24.07 -18.07 -5.37
N GLU A 306 -24.15 -16.76 -5.59
CA GLU A 306 -23.01 -15.86 -5.44
C GLU A 306 -22.46 -15.87 -4.01
N ILE A 307 -21.17 -16.17 -3.89
CA ILE A 307 -20.39 -16.11 -2.66
C ILE A 307 -19.83 -14.70 -2.49
N GLY A 308 -19.14 -14.18 -3.51
CA GLY A 308 -18.34 -12.97 -3.37
C GLY A 308 -17.50 -12.64 -4.59
N LYS A 309 -17.02 -11.39 -4.69
CA LYS A 309 -16.07 -10.98 -5.72
C LYS A 309 -14.72 -11.64 -5.49
N GLU A 310 -14.08 -12.11 -6.56
CA GLU A 310 -12.77 -12.74 -6.49
C GLU A 310 -11.70 -11.73 -6.05
N ILE A 311 -10.81 -12.19 -5.18
CA ILE A 311 -9.61 -11.47 -4.80
C ILE A 311 -8.44 -12.46 -4.59
N TRP A 312 -7.28 -12.12 -5.16
CA TRP A 312 -6.02 -12.89 -5.11
C TRP A 312 -6.08 -14.34 -5.58
N GLY A 313 -7.02 -14.67 -6.45
CA GLY A 313 -7.16 -15.98 -7.10
C GLY A 313 -7.75 -17.08 -6.22
N GLU A 314 -7.70 -16.95 -4.90
CA GLU A 314 -8.16 -17.99 -3.95
C GLU A 314 -9.12 -17.49 -2.86
N PHE A 315 -9.54 -16.22 -2.92
CA PHE A 315 -10.45 -15.66 -1.93
C PHE A 315 -11.66 -14.98 -2.58
N ALA A 316 -12.72 -14.85 -1.79
CA ALA A 316 -13.92 -14.12 -2.11
C ALA A 316 -14.14 -12.99 -1.09
N ILE A 317 -14.35 -11.77 -1.57
CA ILE A 317 -14.85 -10.65 -0.78
C ILE A 317 -16.33 -10.90 -0.50
N ILE A 318 -16.71 -11.04 0.76
CA ILE A 318 -18.10 -11.30 1.18
C ILE A 318 -18.77 -10.07 1.79
N GLN A 319 -17.97 -9.07 2.14
CA GLN A 319 -18.41 -7.78 2.65
C GLN A 319 -17.26 -6.78 2.49
N GLU A 320 -17.55 -5.60 1.94
CA GLU A 320 -16.62 -4.48 1.87
C GLU A 320 -17.38 -3.18 2.01
N ILE A 321 -16.97 -2.32 2.95
CA ILE A 321 -17.47 -0.96 3.10
C ILE A 321 -16.24 -0.06 3.09
N ALA A 322 -16.05 0.68 2.01
CA ALA A 322 -14.89 1.55 1.85
C ALA A 322 -15.28 2.96 1.44
N SER A 323 -14.49 3.93 1.89
CA SER A 323 -14.53 5.33 1.49
C SER A 323 -13.10 5.82 1.32
N ASP A 324 -12.72 6.07 0.08
CA ASP A 324 -11.42 6.60 -0.32
C ASP A 324 -11.62 7.65 -1.44
N PRO A 325 -11.80 8.94 -1.08
CA PRO A 325 -12.09 9.99 -2.05
C PRO A 325 -10.98 10.26 -3.07
N CYS A 326 -9.73 9.88 -2.75
CA CYS A 326 -8.61 10.00 -3.68
C CYS A 326 -8.31 8.70 -4.43
N GLY A 327 -8.81 7.57 -3.93
CA GLY A 327 -8.56 6.27 -4.52
C GLY A 327 -9.38 6.06 -5.79
N GLU A 328 -8.94 5.09 -6.59
CA GLU A 328 -9.57 4.72 -7.87
C GLU A 328 -11.06 4.32 -7.72
N TYR A 329 -11.49 3.98 -6.51
CA TYR A 329 -12.77 3.33 -6.24
C TYR A 329 -13.81 4.18 -5.51
N GLY A 330 -13.44 5.35 -4.97
CA GLY A 330 -14.38 6.19 -4.24
C GLY A 330 -15.04 5.48 -3.06
N VAL A 331 -16.37 5.33 -3.12
CA VAL A 331 -17.18 4.65 -2.07
C VAL A 331 -17.60 3.27 -2.56
N ILE A 332 -17.26 2.24 -1.79
CA ILE A 332 -17.69 0.85 -2.00
C ILE A 332 -18.68 0.46 -0.90
N ASP A 333 -19.80 -0.13 -1.29
CA ASP A 333 -20.71 -0.85 -0.40
C ASP A 333 -21.08 -2.17 -1.04
N TYR A 334 -20.34 -3.23 -0.68
CA TYR A 334 -20.57 -4.58 -1.16
C TYR A 334 -20.93 -5.52 -0.01
N MET A 335 -21.92 -6.35 -0.27
CA MET A 335 -22.48 -7.32 0.65
C MET A 335 -22.86 -8.57 -0.11
N SER A 336 -22.21 -9.70 0.20
CA SER A 336 -22.58 -10.98 -0.40
C SER A 336 -24.07 -11.26 -0.22
N PRO A 337 -24.78 -11.65 -1.29
CA PRO A 337 -26.20 -11.98 -1.21
C PRO A 337 -26.44 -13.29 -0.46
N LEU A 338 -25.45 -14.18 -0.39
CA LEU A 338 -25.57 -15.46 0.32
C LEU A 338 -25.49 -15.27 1.83
N ARG A 339 -24.42 -14.65 2.35
CA ARG A 339 -24.25 -14.25 3.77
C ARG A 339 -22.93 -13.51 4.02
N LYS A 340 -22.78 -12.94 5.22
CA LYS A 340 -21.61 -12.12 5.65
C LYS A 340 -20.84 -12.70 6.84
N GLY A 341 -21.22 -13.91 7.25
CA GLY A 341 -20.62 -14.61 8.39
C GLY A 341 -19.28 -15.23 8.02
N LEU A 342 -18.35 -15.27 8.98
CA LEU A 342 -17.07 -15.96 8.82
C LEU A 342 -17.23 -17.45 9.17
N GLY A 343 -16.47 -18.31 8.50
CA GLY A 343 -16.45 -19.76 8.75
C GLY A 343 -17.64 -20.55 8.19
N ASN A 344 -17.48 -21.88 8.12
CA ASN A 344 -18.46 -22.84 7.60
C ASN A 344 -18.99 -22.51 6.20
N TRP A 345 -18.13 -21.96 5.33
CA TRP A 345 -18.41 -21.74 3.91
C TRP A 345 -18.33 -23.07 3.18
#